data_AF-A0A6J0BXR9-F1
#
_entry.id   AF-A0A6J0BXR9-F1
#
_cell.length_a   1.000
_cell.length_b   1.000
_cell.length_c   1.000
_cell.angle_alpha   90.00
_cell.angle_beta   90.00
_cell.angle_gamma   90.00
#
_symmetry.space_group_name_H-M   'P 1'
#
loop_
_entity.id
_entity.type
_entity.pdbx_description
1 polymer ?
#
loop_
_entity_poly.entity_id
_entity_poly.type
_entity_poly.pdbx_seq_one_letter_code
_entity_poly.pdbx_strand_id
1 'polypeptide(L)'
;MRPSPMYLVPLLFLGVLFSTTVNGAAVPDGRVVGGEAASVSELPWQVSLRRNLGQHFCGGSLISTTKVLTAAHCVDSYDATDVHVVTGSLSLAEGGEYHAVSKIVYHENYLDGSVYSWQYDVAILTLATPAEISETQAPIAVSTTIIPGDTPAVASGWGIFLYPSYALPTALQRFNLTVLSNSDCQNYHTLTIYDSHICAMSEYGQGVCSGDSGGPLVVDGEVVGIASWVMPCGIGYPDVYTRVASYADWIEENTADDEGLSVCKELRSRYITRHQPHDTKTSRRTAVIMGVQLPFFLLVLVAGVSTSAIHDPETRIVGGAEAVLSEFPWQVSLRRLLGRHFCGGALISTTKVLTAAHCVDSRTADEVNVVTGTISLARGGQYHGVTHIVYHENYVEGSEYSWRYDIAILTLATEATVSETQYPVNIGTTQIAGNTSAITSGWGRTVYPGVALPTILQKFNLTVLSNEDCQDYHTLTIYDDHICAMSEYGQGVCSGDSGGALVVDGAVVGITSWVRPCGIGYPDVYTRVSSYADWIEAHINDA
;
A
#
# COMPACT_ATOMS: atom_id res chain seq x y z
N MET A 1 -30.37 40.59 -80.67
CA MET A 1 -29.94 41.75 -79.87
C MET A 1 -29.97 41.32 -78.41
N ARG A 2 -28.83 40.80 -77.97
CA ARG A 2 -28.00 41.30 -76.84
C ARG A 2 -28.70 41.24 -75.47
N PRO A 3 -28.38 40.21 -74.65
CA PRO A 3 -28.85 40.13 -73.27
C PRO A 3 -28.07 41.13 -72.41
N SER A 4 -28.76 41.83 -71.52
CA SER A 4 -28.13 42.67 -70.50
C SER A 4 -27.49 41.76 -69.45
N PRO A 5 -26.19 41.93 -69.12
CA PRO A 5 -25.53 41.11 -68.13
C PRO A 5 -25.92 41.56 -66.72
N MET A 6 -26.32 40.60 -65.90
CA MET A 6 -26.54 40.73 -64.47
C MET A 6 -25.16 40.84 -63.80
N TYR A 7 -24.84 42.01 -63.24
CA TYR A 7 -23.59 42.22 -62.50
C TYR A 7 -23.67 41.49 -61.16
N LEU A 8 -23.05 40.31 -61.08
CA LEU A 8 -22.73 39.65 -59.82
C LEU A 8 -21.48 40.33 -59.24
N VAL A 9 -21.63 41.04 -58.14
CA VAL A 9 -20.49 41.56 -57.36
C VAL A 9 -19.86 40.37 -56.62
N PRO A 10 -18.60 39.99 -56.88
CA PRO A 10 -17.94 38.97 -56.09
C PRO A 10 -17.53 39.61 -54.76
N LEU A 11 -18.22 39.22 -53.68
CA LEU A 11 -17.74 39.43 -52.32
C LEU A 11 -16.46 38.60 -52.15
N LEU A 12 -15.32 39.28 -52.26
CA LEU A 12 -14.01 38.76 -51.89
C LEU A 12 -14.01 38.56 -50.36
N PHE A 13 -14.45 37.38 -49.91
CA PHE A 13 -14.14 36.92 -48.57
C PHE A 13 -12.63 36.67 -48.50
N LEU A 14 -11.92 37.62 -47.91
CA LEU A 14 -10.54 37.45 -47.49
C LEU A 14 -10.55 36.39 -46.38
N GLY A 15 -10.46 35.11 -46.76
CA GLY A 15 -10.22 34.01 -45.83
C GLY A 15 -8.83 34.18 -45.25
N VAL A 16 -8.75 34.87 -44.11
CA VAL A 16 -7.57 34.79 -43.26
C VAL A 16 -7.51 33.36 -42.74
N LEU A 17 -6.67 32.55 -43.39
CA LEU A 17 -6.19 31.29 -42.85
C LEU A 17 -5.46 31.63 -41.55
N PHE A 18 -6.18 31.61 -40.43
CA PHE A 18 -5.55 31.32 -39.15
C PHE A 18 -5.07 29.87 -39.25
N SER A 19 -3.83 29.70 -39.72
CA SER A 19 -3.04 28.57 -39.27
C SER A 19 -2.84 28.81 -37.79
N THR A 20 -3.80 28.34 -36.98
CA THR A 20 -3.46 27.95 -35.63
C THR A 20 -2.52 26.78 -35.84
N THR A 21 -1.22 27.05 -35.80
CA THR A 21 -0.33 26.08 -35.20
C THR A 21 -0.92 25.86 -33.83
N VAL A 22 -1.71 24.80 -33.68
CA VAL A 22 -1.83 24.12 -32.42
C VAL A 22 -0.40 23.72 -32.15
N ASN A 23 0.35 24.60 -31.47
CA ASN A 23 1.37 24.12 -30.55
C ASN A 23 0.60 23.07 -29.77
N GLY A 24 0.90 21.81 -30.02
CA GLY A 24 0.56 20.76 -29.09
C GLY A 24 1.10 21.27 -27.77
N ALA A 25 0.21 21.82 -26.95
CA ALA A 25 0.48 21.95 -25.55
C ALA A 25 0.84 20.53 -25.18
N ALA A 26 2.13 20.31 -24.90
CA ALA A 26 2.58 19.09 -24.28
C ALA A 26 1.58 18.81 -23.17
N VAL A 27 0.90 17.67 -23.28
CA VAL A 27 0.10 17.14 -22.19
C VAL A 27 1.02 17.21 -20.98
N PRO A 28 0.70 18.01 -19.94
CA PRO A 28 1.55 18.07 -18.76
C PRO A 28 1.66 16.64 -18.24
N ASP A 29 2.88 16.13 -18.27
CA ASP A 29 3.25 14.83 -17.73
C ASP A 29 2.67 14.72 -16.32
N GLY A 30 2.09 13.57 -16.03
CA GLY A 30 1.22 13.35 -14.89
C GLY A 30 1.76 14.01 -13.63
N ARG A 31 0.92 14.81 -12.98
CA ARG A 31 1.21 15.41 -11.67
C ARG A 31 1.69 14.30 -10.72
N VAL A 32 2.99 14.28 -10.46
CA VAL A 32 3.63 13.45 -9.44
C VAL A 32 3.08 13.93 -8.10
N VAL A 33 2.46 13.03 -7.34
CA VAL A 33 1.97 13.37 -6.00
C VAL A 33 2.99 12.83 -5.01
N GLY A 34 3.49 13.73 -4.16
CA GLY A 34 4.36 13.53 -2.99
C GLY A 34 5.82 13.11 -3.24
N GLY A 35 6.17 12.34 -4.26
CA GLY A 35 7.56 12.14 -4.70
C GLY A 35 8.03 13.22 -5.69
N GLU A 36 9.34 13.28 -5.93
CA GLU A 36 9.86 13.96 -7.13
C GLU A 36 10.26 12.90 -8.17
N ALA A 37 9.88 13.11 -9.43
CA ALA A 37 10.37 12.26 -10.51
C ALA A 37 11.91 12.35 -10.54
N ALA A 38 12.57 11.20 -10.46
CA ALA A 38 14.03 11.16 -10.54
C ALA A 38 14.49 11.69 -11.90
N SER A 39 15.50 12.57 -11.89
CA SER A 39 16.11 13.06 -13.11
C SER A 39 17.05 12.01 -13.72
N VAL A 40 17.28 12.11 -15.04
CA VAL A 40 18.25 11.24 -15.74
C VAL A 40 19.61 11.33 -15.03
N SER A 41 20.16 10.16 -14.69
CA SER A 41 21.48 9.99 -14.04
C SER A 41 21.55 10.36 -12.55
N GLU A 42 20.44 10.63 -11.88
CA GLU A 42 20.43 10.97 -10.45
C GLU A 42 20.66 9.76 -9.54
N LEU A 43 20.12 8.60 -9.92
CA LEU A 43 20.08 7.37 -9.12
C LEU A 43 20.57 6.16 -9.92
N PRO A 44 21.81 6.18 -10.46
CA PRO A 44 22.28 5.19 -11.43
C PRO A 44 22.46 3.78 -10.83
N TRP A 45 22.39 3.64 -9.50
CA TRP A 45 22.42 2.36 -8.82
C TRP A 45 21.05 1.70 -8.67
N GLN A 46 19.95 2.42 -8.89
CA GLN A 46 18.61 1.87 -8.73
C GLN A 46 18.37 0.75 -9.75
N VAL A 47 17.87 -0.39 -9.28
CA VAL A 47 17.44 -1.48 -10.16
C VAL A 47 16.00 -1.91 -9.91
N SER A 48 15.41 -2.51 -10.93
CA SER A 48 14.06 -3.11 -10.91
C SER A 48 14.19 -4.62 -11.03
N LEU A 49 13.70 -5.36 -10.04
CA LEU A 49 13.58 -6.82 -10.09
C LEU A 49 12.26 -7.16 -10.76
N ARG A 50 12.33 -8.02 -11.77
CA ARG A 50 11.20 -8.41 -12.62
C ARG A 50 11.07 -9.92 -12.72
N ARG A 51 9.82 -10.40 -12.77
CA ARG A 51 9.49 -11.81 -13.04
C ARG A 51 9.44 -12.07 -14.55
N ASN A 52 9.26 -13.35 -14.88
CA ASN A 52 8.83 -13.78 -16.22
C ASN A 52 7.66 -12.89 -16.71
N LEU A 53 7.72 -12.48 -17.99
CA LEU A 53 6.84 -11.47 -18.62
C LEU A 53 7.11 -10.00 -18.25
N GLY A 54 8.18 -9.70 -17.50
CA GLY A 54 8.66 -8.34 -17.27
C GLY A 54 7.95 -7.57 -16.15
N GLN A 55 7.16 -8.26 -15.32
CA GLN A 55 6.44 -7.65 -14.20
C GLN A 55 7.38 -7.27 -13.05
N HIS A 56 7.44 -5.98 -12.71
CA HIS A 56 8.17 -5.48 -11.54
C HIS A 56 7.53 -5.96 -10.23
N PHE A 57 8.36 -6.35 -9.27
CA PHE A 57 7.87 -6.77 -7.94
C PHE A 57 8.70 -6.24 -6.76
N CYS A 58 9.97 -5.91 -6.98
CA CYS A 58 10.86 -5.33 -5.97
C CYS A 58 11.92 -4.42 -6.62
N GLY A 59 12.51 -3.54 -5.81
CA GLY A 59 13.71 -2.79 -6.12
C GLY A 59 15.01 -3.47 -5.65
N GLY A 60 16.13 -2.80 -5.92
CA GLY A 60 17.46 -3.21 -5.52
C GLY A 60 18.47 -2.11 -5.75
N SER A 61 19.72 -2.37 -5.34
CA SER A 61 20.86 -1.48 -5.57
C SER A 61 21.96 -2.22 -6.30
N LEU A 62 22.43 -1.70 -7.43
CA LEU A 62 23.64 -2.17 -8.09
C LEU A 62 24.84 -1.79 -7.19
N ILE A 63 25.49 -2.77 -6.56
CA ILE A 63 26.63 -2.55 -5.64
C ILE A 63 27.98 -2.92 -6.27
N SER A 64 27.95 -3.55 -7.45
CA SER A 64 29.07 -3.71 -8.38
C SER A 64 28.49 -3.90 -9.79
N THR A 65 29.31 -4.06 -10.82
CA THR A 65 28.80 -4.35 -12.17
C THR A 65 28.11 -5.72 -12.27
N THR A 66 28.29 -6.63 -11.31
CA THR A 66 27.66 -7.96 -11.34
C THR A 66 26.81 -8.27 -10.11
N LYS A 67 26.79 -7.42 -9.09
CA LYS A 67 26.12 -7.70 -7.81
C LYS A 67 25.03 -6.67 -7.53
N VAL A 68 23.86 -7.18 -7.16
CA VAL A 68 22.71 -6.38 -6.73
C VAL A 68 22.38 -6.72 -5.29
N LEU A 69 22.27 -5.70 -4.44
CA LEU A 69 21.78 -5.79 -3.07
C LEU A 69 20.26 -5.57 -3.05
N THR A 70 19.52 -6.44 -2.37
CA THR A 70 18.06 -6.37 -2.23
C THR A 70 17.61 -7.03 -0.92
N ALA A 71 16.30 -7.14 -0.69
CA ALA A 71 15.72 -7.79 0.48
C ALA A 71 15.57 -9.30 0.26
N ALA A 72 15.68 -10.10 1.32
CA ALA A 72 15.51 -11.55 1.25
C ALA A 72 14.07 -11.93 0.90
N HIS A 73 13.08 -11.23 1.47
CA HIS A 73 11.65 -11.47 1.20
C HIS A 73 11.25 -11.25 -0.27
N CYS A 74 12.09 -10.56 -1.05
CA CYS A 74 11.88 -10.41 -2.48
C CYS A 74 12.24 -11.68 -3.24
N VAL A 75 13.16 -12.51 -2.73
CA VAL A 75 13.82 -13.58 -3.49
C VAL A 75 13.84 -14.95 -2.82
N ASP A 76 13.34 -15.06 -1.58
CA ASP A 76 13.30 -16.29 -0.79
C ASP A 76 12.56 -17.47 -1.45
N SER A 77 11.62 -17.15 -2.33
CA SER A 77 10.68 -18.07 -2.98
C SER A 77 10.92 -18.22 -4.49
N TYR A 78 12.05 -17.71 -5.00
CA TYR A 78 12.40 -17.75 -6.42
C TYR A 78 13.73 -18.44 -6.69
N ASP A 79 13.80 -19.17 -7.81
CA ASP A 79 15.06 -19.58 -8.39
C ASP A 79 15.69 -18.42 -9.19
N ALA A 80 17.00 -18.47 -9.41
CA ALA A 80 17.73 -17.46 -10.19
C ALA A 80 17.13 -17.25 -11.61
N THR A 81 16.56 -18.30 -12.20
CA THR A 81 15.93 -18.23 -13.53
C THR A 81 14.58 -17.52 -13.56
N ASP A 82 13.93 -17.32 -12.40
CA ASP A 82 12.63 -16.65 -12.31
C ASP A 82 12.75 -15.13 -12.20
N VAL A 83 13.95 -14.64 -11.87
CA VAL A 83 14.23 -13.25 -11.56
C VAL A 83 15.15 -12.65 -12.61
N HIS A 84 14.80 -11.45 -13.04
CA HIS A 84 15.61 -10.64 -13.93
C HIS A 84 15.79 -9.25 -13.33
N VAL A 85 16.95 -8.64 -13.61
CA VAL A 85 17.29 -7.32 -13.12
C VAL A 85 17.30 -6.36 -14.31
N VAL A 86 16.61 -5.21 -14.15
CA VAL A 86 16.71 -4.10 -15.10
C VAL A 86 17.46 -2.94 -14.46
N THR A 87 18.58 -2.55 -15.07
CA THR A 87 19.43 -1.41 -14.68
C THR A 87 19.19 -0.23 -15.64
N GLY A 88 19.56 0.99 -15.23
CA GLY A 88 19.65 2.12 -16.17
C GLY A 88 18.33 2.66 -16.71
N SER A 89 17.20 2.29 -16.11
CA SER A 89 15.87 2.76 -16.49
C SER A 89 15.29 3.73 -15.46
N LEU A 90 14.60 4.76 -15.94
CA LEU A 90 13.68 5.58 -15.15
C LEU A 90 12.22 5.14 -15.30
N SER A 91 11.93 4.19 -16.18
CA SER A 91 10.58 3.77 -16.56
C SER A 91 10.36 2.27 -16.40
N LEU A 92 9.27 1.87 -15.75
CA LEU A 92 8.86 0.46 -15.74
C LEU A 92 8.42 -0.03 -17.12
N ALA A 93 7.94 0.87 -17.98
CA ALA A 93 7.39 0.53 -19.30
C ALA A 93 8.47 0.40 -20.39
N GLU A 94 9.56 1.17 -20.33
CA GLU A 94 10.57 1.21 -21.39
C GLU A 94 11.97 1.56 -20.87
N GLY A 95 12.99 1.28 -21.68
CA GLY A 95 14.39 1.60 -21.36
C GLY A 95 15.07 0.63 -20.39
N GLY A 96 16.35 0.90 -20.14
CA GLY A 96 17.22 0.09 -19.30
C GLY A 96 17.83 -1.12 -20.01
N GLU A 97 18.73 -1.78 -19.29
CA GLU A 97 19.41 -3.01 -19.72
C GLU A 97 18.87 -4.19 -18.91
N TYR A 98 18.60 -5.30 -19.59
CA TYR A 98 18.00 -6.49 -18.99
C TYR A 98 19.07 -7.54 -18.70
N HIS A 99 19.16 -7.96 -17.44
CA HIS A 99 20.16 -8.89 -16.96
C HIS A 99 19.50 -10.16 -16.42
N ALA A 100 19.94 -11.32 -16.91
CA ALA A 100 19.63 -12.59 -16.28
C ALA A 100 20.38 -12.72 -14.94
N VAL A 101 19.75 -13.36 -13.95
CA VAL A 101 20.38 -13.66 -12.66
C VAL A 101 20.99 -15.06 -12.72
N SER A 102 22.26 -15.18 -12.34
CA SER A 102 22.99 -16.46 -12.30
C SER A 102 23.00 -17.10 -10.91
N LYS A 103 22.86 -16.30 -9.85
CA LYS A 103 22.87 -16.76 -8.47
C LYS A 103 22.07 -15.84 -7.58
N ILE A 104 21.31 -16.41 -6.64
CA ILE A 104 20.64 -15.71 -5.55
C ILE A 104 21.22 -16.25 -4.25
N VAL A 105 21.61 -15.35 -3.33
CA VAL A 105 22.00 -15.69 -1.96
C VAL A 105 21.28 -14.74 -1.02
N TYR A 106 20.52 -15.26 -0.07
CA TYR A 106 19.95 -14.48 1.02
C TYR A 106 20.51 -14.98 2.35
N HIS A 107 20.43 -14.14 3.38
CA HIS A 107 21.05 -14.42 4.67
C HIS A 107 20.52 -15.74 5.26
N GLU A 108 21.41 -16.58 5.80
CA GLU A 108 21.11 -17.96 6.18
C GLU A 108 20.10 -18.07 7.34
N ASN A 109 20.01 -17.01 8.15
CA ASN A 109 19.04 -16.89 9.24
C ASN A 109 17.68 -16.32 8.81
N TYR A 110 17.50 -15.98 7.52
CA TYR A 110 16.19 -15.61 7.00
C TYR A 110 15.35 -16.88 6.80
N LEU A 111 14.39 -17.11 7.70
CA LEU A 111 13.51 -18.27 7.70
C LEU A 111 12.09 -17.87 7.31
N ASP A 112 11.59 -18.33 6.16
CA ASP A 112 10.23 -18.03 5.70
C ASP A 112 9.17 -18.35 6.78
N GLY A 113 8.17 -17.47 6.91
CA GLY A 113 7.07 -17.58 7.87
C GLY A 113 7.39 -17.21 9.32
N SER A 114 8.64 -16.88 9.66
CA SER A 114 9.04 -16.47 11.02
C SER A 114 9.10 -14.95 11.17
N VAL A 115 8.44 -14.43 12.22
CA VAL A 115 8.50 -13.00 12.58
C VAL A 115 9.91 -12.53 12.95
N TYR A 116 10.82 -13.45 13.29
CA TYR A 116 12.20 -13.11 13.61
C TYR A 116 13.07 -12.89 12.36
N SER A 117 12.61 -13.35 11.19
CA SER A 117 13.37 -13.32 9.94
C SER A 117 13.52 -11.92 9.35
N TRP A 118 12.64 -11.00 9.70
CA TRP A 118 12.74 -9.59 9.30
C TRP A 118 14.03 -8.91 9.78
N GLN A 119 14.68 -9.45 10.83
CA GLN A 119 16.01 -8.98 11.21
C GLN A 119 17.04 -9.20 10.12
N TYR A 120 16.92 -10.31 9.36
CA TYR A 120 17.87 -10.86 8.40
C TYR A 120 17.43 -10.66 6.95
N ASP A 121 16.61 -9.64 6.70
CA ASP A 121 16.00 -9.40 5.39
C ASP A 121 16.99 -8.74 4.40
N VAL A 122 17.98 -9.51 3.96
CA VAL A 122 19.04 -9.10 3.05
C VAL A 122 19.42 -10.22 2.07
N ALA A 123 19.61 -9.85 0.81
CA ALA A 123 20.01 -10.75 -0.27
C ALA A 123 20.94 -10.08 -1.29
N ILE A 124 21.73 -10.92 -1.97
CA ILE A 124 22.62 -10.58 -3.08
C ILE A 124 22.25 -11.42 -4.29
N LEU A 125 22.03 -10.74 -5.40
CA LEU A 125 21.85 -11.35 -6.72
C LEU A 125 23.14 -11.16 -7.51
N THR A 126 23.60 -12.21 -8.18
CA THR A 126 24.71 -12.14 -9.15
C THR A 126 24.13 -12.13 -10.56
N LEU A 127 24.45 -11.10 -11.34
CA LEU A 127 24.09 -10.99 -12.75
C LEU A 127 24.90 -12.00 -13.57
N ALA A 128 24.30 -12.56 -14.62
CA ALA A 128 25.01 -13.46 -15.54
C ALA A 128 26.02 -12.72 -16.43
N THR A 129 25.76 -11.44 -16.71
CA THR A 129 26.61 -10.54 -17.48
C THR A 129 26.82 -9.24 -16.69
N PRO A 130 28.04 -8.66 -16.70
CA PRO A 130 28.27 -7.37 -16.05
C PRO A 130 27.46 -6.25 -16.71
N ALA A 131 26.86 -5.39 -15.89
CA ALA A 131 26.23 -4.14 -16.31
C ALA A 131 27.28 -3.15 -16.84
N GLU A 132 26.99 -2.52 -17.98
CA GLU A 132 27.89 -1.54 -18.59
C GLU A 132 27.78 -0.18 -17.89
N ILE A 133 28.85 0.25 -17.22
CA ILE A 133 28.85 1.53 -16.49
C ILE A 133 28.58 2.69 -17.45
N SER A 134 27.56 3.48 -17.14
CA SER A 134 27.15 4.67 -17.88
C SER A 134 26.69 5.77 -16.91
N GLU A 135 26.20 6.89 -17.44
CA GLU A 135 25.61 7.93 -16.60
C GLU A 135 24.29 7.47 -15.95
N THR A 136 23.56 6.55 -16.58
CA THR A 136 22.27 6.06 -16.08
C THR A 136 22.36 4.76 -15.30
N GLN A 137 23.47 4.01 -15.42
CA GLN A 137 23.71 2.81 -14.62
C GLN A 137 25.15 2.77 -14.07
N ALA A 138 25.28 2.76 -12.75
CA ALA A 138 26.56 2.74 -12.07
C ALA A 138 26.40 2.20 -10.66
N PRO A 139 27.38 1.43 -10.16
CA PRO A 139 27.33 0.92 -8.80
C PRO A 139 27.38 2.02 -7.72
N ILE A 140 26.81 1.72 -6.56
CA ILE A 140 26.91 2.52 -5.32
C ILE A 140 27.67 1.75 -4.23
N ALA A 141 28.37 2.47 -3.36
CA ALA A 141 29.04 1.87 -2.21
C ALA A 141 28.03 1.41 -1.14
N VAL A 142 28.38 0.37 -0.38
CA VAL A 142 27.65 -0.07 0.81
C VAL A 142 28.29 0.52 2.07
N SER A 143 27.47 0.97 3.01
CA SER A 143 27.99 1.56 4.24
C SER A 143 28.40 0.50 5.25
N THR A 144 29.53 0.72 5.92
CA THR A 144 30.04 -0.10 7.04
C THR A 144 29.83 0.58 8.38
N THR A 145 29.20 1.76 8.40
CA THR A 145 29.06 2.59 9.58
C THR A 145 27.61 2.75 9.99
N ILE A 146 27.36 2.75 11.30
CA ILE A 146 26.05 3.04 11.86
C ILE A 146 25.74 4.53 11.66
N ILE A 147 24.69 4.81 10.91
CA ILE A 147 24.22 6.18 10.66
C ILE A 147 23.45 6.69 11.89
N PRO A 148 23.77 7.88 12.42
CA PRO A 148 23.05 8.46 13.55
C PRO A 148 21.66 8.96 13.14
N GLY A 149 20.77 9.09 14.14
CA GLY A 149 19.49 9.78 13.95
C GLY A 149 19.68 11.25 13.52
N ASP A 150 18.62 11.83 12.99
CA ASP A 150 18.57 13.19 12.41
C ASP A 150 19.46 13.39 11.18
N THR A 151 19.89 12.29 10.53
CA THR A 151 20.70 12.35 9.31
C THR A 151 19.81 12.40 8.06
N PRO A 152 19.97 13.38 7.15
CA PRO A 152 19.26 13.40 5.88
C PRO A 152 19.59 12.17 5.02
N ALA A 153 18.57 11.57 4.41
CA ALA A 153 18.68 10.39 3.57
C ALA A 153 17.79 10.50 2.33
N VAL A 154 18.09 9.69 1.31
CA VAL A 154 17.30 9.60 0.08
C VAL A 154 16.88 8.14 -0.12
N ALA A 155 15.59 7.91 -0.39
CA ALA A 155 15.11 6.61 -0.89
C ALA A 155 14.54 6.76 -2.30
N SER A 156 14.49 5.65 -3.03
CA SER A 156 13.96 5.63 -4.39
C SER A 156 13.34 4.29 -4.78
N GLY A 157 12.40 4.34 -5.72
CA GLY A 157 11.77 3.15 -6.30
C GLY A 157 10.50 3.45 -7.09
N TRP A 158 9.81 2.38 -7.50
CA TRP A 158 8.58 2.43 -8.30
C TRP A 158 7.37 1.92 -7.52
N GLY A 159 7.43 1.88 -6.20
CA GLY A 159 6.36 1.39 -5.36
C GLY A 159 5.13 2.28 -5.42
N ILE A 160 3.99 1.66 -5.09
CA ILE A 160 2.67 2.30 -5.12
C ILE A 160 2.63 3.41 -4.08
N PHE A 161 2.64 4.65 -4.55
CA PHE A 161 2.73 5.82 -3.68
C PHE A 161 1.37 6.48 -3.38
N LEU A 162 0.32 6.12 -4.11
CA LEU A 162 -1.00 6.75 -4.02
C LEU A 162 -2.09 5.70 -3.96
N TYR A 163 -2.85 5.65 -2.86
CA TYR A 163 -4.21 5.16 -2.94
C TYR A 163 -5.11 6.27 -3.52
N PRO A 164 -5.95 6.03 -4.56
CA PRO A 164 -6.43 4.73 -5.04
C PRO A 164 -5.71 4.20 -6.31
N SER A 165 -4.52 4.69 -6.65
CA SER A 165 -3.77 4.15 -7.79
C SER A 165 -3.17 2.79 -7.42
N TYR A 166 -3.77 1.70 -7.89
CA TYR A 166 -3.15 0.37 -7.83
C TYR A 166 -2.05 0.17 -8.88
N ALA A 167 -1.81 1.17 -9.74
CA ALA A 167 -0.73 1.17 -10.70
C ALA A 167 0.55 1.67 -10.03
N LEU A 168 1.62 0.88 -10.16
CA LEU A 168 2.98 1.34 -9.92
C LEU A 168 3.23 2.60 -10.78
N PRO A 169 3.82 3.68 -10.24
CA PRO A 169 4.25 4.78 -11.07
C PRO A 169 5.19 4.25 -12.16
N THR A 170 4.89 4.60 -13.42
CA THR A 170 5.78 4.24 -14.53
C THR A 170 7.14 4.88 -14.32
N ALA A 171 7.19 6.13 -13.86
CA ALA A 171 8.43 6.88 -13.60
C ALA A 171 9.02 6.55 -12.22
N LEU A 172 10.35 6.47 -12.13
CA LEU A 172 11.10 6.30 -10.89
C LEU A 172 10.89 7.48 -9.96
N GLN A 173 10.58 7.20 -8.69
CA GLN A 173 10.35 8.21 -7.66
C GLN A 173 11.56 8.31 -6.72
N ARG A 174 11.79 9.53 -6.21
CA ARG A 174 12.76 9.80 -5.14
C ARG A 174 12.09 10.52 -3.96
N PHE A 175 12.56 10.23 -2.76
CA PHE A 175 12.04 10.80 -1.51
C PHE A 175 13.19 11.27 -0.62
N ASN A 176 13.05 12.45 -0.03
CA ASN A 176 13.96 12.92 1.02
C ASN A 176 13.40 12.48 2.37
N LEU A 177 14.23 11.81 3.17
CA LEU A 177 13.88 11.31 4.49
C LEU A 177 14.89 11.78 5.53
N THR A 178 14.56 11.57 6.80
CA THR A 178 15.46 11.78 7.94
C THR A 178 15.60 10.48 8.72
N VAL A 179 16.82 9.98 8.88
CA VAL A 179 17.10 8.79 9.69
C VAL A 179 16.68 9.03 11.13
N LEU A 180 16.04 8.04 11.76
CA LEU A 180 15.73 8.07 13.19
C LEU A 180 16.68 7.18 13.98
N SER A 181 16.87 7.51 15.26
CA SER A 181 17.46 6.56 16.20
C SER A 181 16.53 5.34 16.36
N ASN A 182 17.08 4.15 16.64
CA ASN A 182 16.25 2.96 16.85
C ASN A 182 15.28 3.13 18.03
N SER A 183 15.68 3.88 19.06
CA SER A 183 14.79 4.20 20.20
C SER A 183 13.64 5.10 19.80
N ASP A 184 13.88 6.11 18.96
CA ASP A 184 12.80 6.99 18.49
C ASP A 184 11.88 6.21 17.56
N CYS A 185 12.45 5.45 16.62
CA CYS A 185 11.71 4.58 15.73
C CYS A 185 10.84 3.56 16.48
N GLN A 186 11.35 2.96 17.57
CA GLN A 186 10.59 2.03 18.38
C GLN A 186 9.32 2.65 18.97
N ASN A 187 9.30 3.96 19.23
CA ASN A 187 8.10 4.64 19.73
C ASN A 187 6.99 4.73 18.68
N TYR A 188 7.32 4.58 17.39
CA TYR A 188 6.36 4.58 16.28
C TYR A 188 5.87 3.17 15.90
N HIS A 189 6.55 2.11 16.35
CA HIS A 189 6.22 0.74 15.97
C HIS A 189 5.93 -0.15 17.17
N THR A 190 4.91 -0.99 17.01
CA THR A 190 4.56 -2.04 17.98
C THR A 190 5.41 -3.30 17.79
N LEU A 191 6.01 -3.47 16.60
CA LEU A 191 7.01 -4.49 16.33
C LEU A 191 8.35 -4.05 16.90
N THR A 192 9.13 -5.01 17.39
CA THR A 192 10.47 -4.76 17.90
C THR A 192 11.37 -4.23 16.79
N ILE A 193 11.98 -3.08 17.02
CA ILE A 193 13.05 -2.51 16.23
C ILE A 193 14.37 -3.06 16.76
N TYR A 194 14.99 -3.95 15.99
CA TYR A 194 16.27 -4.55 16.31
C TYR A 194 17.42 -3.66 15.88
N ASP A 195 18.64 -3.91 16.40
CA ASP A 195 19.84 -3.16 16.01
C ASP A 195 20.15 -3.32 14.50
N SER A 196 19.72 -4.43 13.90
CA SER A 196 19.81 -4.69 12.45
C SER A 196 18.79 -3.89 11.62
N HIS A 197 17.95 -3.06 12.24
CA HIS A 197 17.07 -2.13 11.55
C HIS A 197 17.61 -0.69 11.58
N ILE A 198 17.35 0.03 10.51
CA ILE A 198 17.48 1.50 10.41
C ILE A 198 16.14 2.05 9.94
N CYS A 199 15.70 3.15 10.53
CA CYS A 199 14.42 3.76 10.18
C CYS A 199 14.62 5.13 9.58
N ALA A 200 13.76 5.52 8.64
CA ALA A 200 13.79 6.85 8.04
C ALA A 200 12.38 7.44 8.00
N MET A 201 12.24 8.65 8.50
CA MET A 201 11.01 9.41 8.55
C MET A 201 10.89 10.29 7.31
N SER A 202 9.72 10.28 6.67
CA SER A 202 9.35 11.14 5.56
C SER A 202 8.24 12.11 5.96
N GLU A 203 7.99 13.12 5.12
CA GLU A 203 6.80 13.95 5.25
C GLU A 203 5.53 13.13 4.99
N TYR A 204 4.39 13.63 5.47
CA TYR A 204 3.09 13.04 5.14
C TYR A 204 2.90 13.03 3.62
N GLY A 205 2.48 11.89 3.08
CA GLY A 205 2.38 11.67 1.65
C GLY A 205 3.73 11.41 0.99
N GLN A 206 4.77 10.96 1.70
CA GLN A 206 6.09 10.50 1.22
C GLN A 206 6.53 9.20 1.91
N GLY A 207 7.28 8.33 1.22
CA GLY A 207 7.82 7.09 1.81
C GLY A 207 7.88 5.90 0.83
N VAL A 208 8.53 4.84 1.28
CA VAL A 208 8.69 3.55 0.60
C VAL A 208 7.39 2.73 0.76
N CYS A 209 6.90 2.14 -0.32
CA CYS A 209 5.68 1.33 -0.32
C CYS A 209 5.79 0.01 -1.11
N SER A 210 4.65 -0.64 -1.37
CA SER A 210 4.57 -1.88 -2.16
C SER A 210 5.22 -1.71 -3.53
N GLY A 211 6.31 -2.43 -3.79
CA GLY A 211 7.13 -2.31 -5.00
C GLY A 211 8.48 -1.61 -4.77
N ASP A 212 8.64 -0.86 -3.68
CA ASP A 212 9.93 -0.29 -3.28
C ASP A 212 10.79 -1.25 -2.47
N SER A 213 10.21 -2.36 -1.97
CA SER A 213 10.92 -3.43 -1.25
C SER A 213 12.23 -3.81 -1.92
N GLY A 214 13.31 -3.93 -1.13
CA GLY A 214 14.67 -4.17 -1.63
C GLY A 214 15.39 -2.92 -2.17
N GLY A 215 14.68 -1.81 -2.40
CA GLY A 215 15.25 -0.55 -2.84
C GLY A 215 16.17 0.13 -1.80
N PRO A 216 17.06 1.03 -2.25
CA PRO A 216 18.05 1.67 -1.38
C PRO A 216 17.47 2.77 -0.49
N LEU A 217 18.00 2.85 0.74
CA LEU A 217 18.12 4.09 1.49
C LEU A 217 19.58 4.55 1.43
N VAL A 218 19.81 5.77 0.95
CA VAL A 218 21.13 6.34 0.66
C VAL A 218 21.44 7.52 1.56
N VAL A 219 22.66 7.55 2.11
CA VAL A 219 23.25 8.69 2.81
C VAL A 219 24.67 8.88 2.28
N ASP A 220 25.03 10.12 1.92
CA ASP A 220 26.37 10.49 1.46
C ASP A 220 26.98 9.59 0.35
N GLY A 221 26.12 9.08 -0.55
CA GLY A 221 26.53 8.21 -1.66
C GLY A 221 26.83 6.77 -1.25
N GLU A 222 26.34 6.32 -0.10
CA GLU A 222 26.36 4.92 0.33
C GLU A 222 24.94 4.40 0.57
N VAL A 223 24.69 3.13 0.24
CA VAL A 223 23.48 2.42 0.68
C VAL A 223 23.67 2.09 2.16
N VAL A 224 22.80 2.68 2.98
CA VAL A 224 22.79 2.52 4.44
C VAL A 224 21.64 1.63 4.92
N GLY A 225 20.60 1.50 4.10
CA GLY A 225 19.43 0.67 4.36
C GLY A 225 18.91 -0.01 3.10
N ILE A 226 18.25 -1.15 3.28
CA ILE A 226 17.50 -1.89 2.26
C ILE A 226 16.03 -1.86 2.66
N ALA A 227 15.14 -1.37 1.80
CA ALA A 227 13.71 -1.29 2.10
C ALA A 227 13.17 -2.67 2.47
N SER A 228 12.73 -2.84 3.72
CA SER A 228 12.38 -4.16 4.26
C SER A 228 10.88 -4.23 4.57
N TRP A 229 10.41 -3.42 5.51
CA TRP A 229 9.02 -3.39 5.89
C TRP A 229 8.58 -2.00 6.31
N VAL A 230 7.33 -1.68 6.06
CA VAL A 230 6.77 -0.35 6.30
C VAL A 230 5.37 -0.48 6.88
N MET A 231 5.03 0.36 7.86
CA MET A 231 3.74 0.36 8.55
C MET A 231 3.28 1.81 8.86
N PRO A 232 2.63 2.55 7.94
CA PRO A 232 2.44 2.34 6.50
C PRO A 232 3.14 3.43 5.71
N CYS A 233 3.25 3.17 4.41
CA CYS A 233 3.90 4.08 3.49
C CYS A 233 3.15 5.41 3.42
N GLY A 234 3.87 6.52 3.38
CA GLY A 234 3.26 7.78 2.96
C GLY A 234 2.34 8.46 3.97
N ILE A 235 2.31 8.08 5.26
CA ILE A 235 1.43 8.77 6.25
C ILE A 235 2.19 9.50 7.36
N GLY A 236 3.50 9.71 7.19
CA GLY A 236 4.33 10.34 8.22
C GLY A 236 4.61 9.41 9.41
N TYR A 237 4.86 8.12 9.14
CA TYR A 237 5.51 7.19 10.05
C TYR A 237 6.86 6.80 9.44
N PRO A 238 7.85 6.42 10.26
CA PRO A 238 9.13 6.02 9.73
C PRO A 238 9.04 4.68 9.00
N ASP A 239 9.65 4.62 7.81
CA ASP A 239 9.87 3.40 7.05
C ASP A 239 11.01 2.60 7.69
N VAL A 240 10.92 1.27 7.70
CA VAL A 240 11.96 0.40 8.28
C VAL A 240 12.74 -0.35 7.21
N TYR A 241 14.05 -0.25 7.33
CA TYR A 241 15.02 -0.80 6.41
C TYR A 241 15.94 -1.78 7.16
N THR A 242 16.42 -2.79 6.46
CA THR A 242 17.55 -3.60 6.93
C THR A 242 18.78 -2.72 6.95
N ARG A 243 19.44 -2.61 8.11
CA ARG A 243 20.64 -1.80 8.32
C ARG A 243 21.84 -2.47 7.65
N VAL A 244 22.34 -1.88 6.56
CA VAL A 244 23.43 -2.46 5.76
C VAL A 244 24.70 -2.68 6.58
N ALA A 245 25.06 -1.74 7.46
CA ALA A 245 26.24 -1.86 8.30
C ALA A 245 26.21 -3.08 9.25
N SER A 246 25.03 -3.60 9.60
CA SER A 246 24.89 -4.82 10.41
C SER A 246 25.21 -6.09 9.64
N TYR A 247 25.24 -6.01 8.30
CA TYR A 247 25.50 -7.10 7.37
C TYR A 247 26.74 -6.86 6.52
N ALA A 248 27.58 -5.88 6.85
CA ALA A 248 28.75 -5.51 6.05
C ALA A 248 29.70 -6.68 5.80
N ASP A 249 30.03 -7.45 6.85
CA ASP A 249 30.90 -8.63 6.74
C ASP A 249 30.27 -9.72 5.86
N TRP A 250 28.96 -9.96 6.02
CA TRP A 250 28.21 -10.93 5.22
C TRP A 250 28.14 -10.51 3.75
N ILE A 251 27.96 -9.21 3.48
CA ILE A 251 27.97 -8.65 2.13
C ILE A 251 29.37 -8.79 1.51
N GLU A 252 30.43 -8.49 2.26
CA GLU A 252 31.82 -8.64 1.80
C GLU A 252 32.14 -10.09 1.46
N GLU A 253 31.75 -11.04 2.32
CA GLU A 253 31.95 -12.48 2.08
C GLU A 253 31.22 -12.96 0.81
N ASN A 254 29.97 -12.52 0.61
CA ASN A 254 29.15 -12.93 -0.53
C ASN A 254 29.43 -12.13 -1.82
N THR A 255 30.37 -11.17 -1.78
CA THR A 255 30.85 -10.41 -2.93
C THR A 255 32.35 -10.53 -3.15
N ALA A 256 33.05 -11.36 -2.38
CA ALA A 256 34.51 -11.51 -2.43
C ALA A 256 35.04 -12.01 -3.78
N ASP A 257 34.20 -12.64 -4.60
CA ASP A 257 34.50 -13.10 -5.95
C ASP A 257 34.47 -11.97 -7.00
N ASP A 258 34.08 -10.75 -6.62
CA ASP A 258 33.91 -9.61 -7.51
C ASP A 258 35.02 -8.56 -7.35
N GLU A 259 35.91 -8.46 -8.36
CA GLU A 259 36.96 -7.43 -8.41
C GLU A 259 36.39 -6.00 -8.52
N GLY A 260 35.12 -5.84 -8.91
CA GLY A 260 34.40 -4.58 -9.14
C GLY A 260 34.02 -3.79 -7.87
N LEU A 261 34.06 -4.39 -6.67
CA LEU A 261 33.81 -3.64 -5.43
C LEU A 261 34.90 -2.57 -5.18
N SER A 262 36.11 -2.80 -5.71
CA SER A 262 37.24 -1.85 -5.69
C SER A 262 36.96 -0.60 -6.55
N VAL A 263 36.31 -0.80 -7.70
CA VAL A 263 35.87 0.27 -8.61
C VAL A 263 34.83 1.16 -7.95
N CYS A 264 33.94 0.59 -7.14
CA CYS A 264 32.90 1.33 -6.40
C CYS A 264 33.50 2.26 -5.33
N LYS A 265 34.57 1.81 -4.64
CA LYS A 265 35.33 2.65 -3.70
C LYS A 265 35.97 3.85 -4.41
N GLU A 266 36.42 3.70 -5.66
CA GLU A 266 36.96 4.79 -6.47
C GLU A 266 35.88 5.73 -7.03
N LEU A 267 34.74 5.18 -7.49
CA LEU A 267 33.58 5.96 -7.95
C LEU A 267 32.95 6.80 -6.81
N ARG A 268 32.92 6.28 -5.58
CA ARG A 268 32.51 7.01 -4.37
C ARG A 268 33.29 8.30 -4.17
N SER A 269 34.62 8.24 -4.30
CA SER A 269 35.49 9.42 -4.17
C SER A 269 35.09 10.51 -5.18
N ARG A 270 34.72 10.12 -6.41
CA ARG A 270 34.29 11.04 -7.46
C ARG A 270 32.89 11.60 -7.22
N TYR A 271 31.95 10.80 -6.71
CA TYR A 271 30.58 11.25 -6.39
C TYR A 271 30.56 12.28 -5.26
N ILE A 272 31.25 12.00 -4.15
CA ILE A 272 31.39 12.92 -3.00
C ILE A 272 31.99 14.26 -3.47
N THR A 273 33.02 14.20 -4.32
CA THR A 273 33.68 15.41 -4.84
C THR A 273 32.76 16.29 -5.71
N ARG A 274 31.77 15.71 -6.40
CA ARG A 274 30.82 16.46 -7.26
C ARG A 274 29.62 17.05 -6.52
N HIS A 275 29.18 16.42 -5.43
CA HIS A 275 27.91 16.74 -4.75
C HIS A 275 28.08 17.40 -3.37
N GLN A 276 29.32 17.69 -2.95
CA GLN A 276 29.55 18.46 -1.73
C GLN A 276 29.02 19.90 -1.90
N PRO A 277 28.21 20.43 -0.97
CA PRO A 277 27.71 21.79 -1.06
C PRO A 277 28.89 22.77 -1.07
N HIS A 278 28.93 23.65 -2.07
CA HIS A 278 29.89 24.74 -2.12
C HIS A 278 29.65 25.69 -0.94
N ASP A 279 30.44 25.50 0.12
CA ASP A 279 30.44 26.38 1.29
C ASP A 279 30.86 27.79 0.85
N THR A 280 29.88 28.69 0.78
CA THR A 280 30.13 30.11 0.52
C THR A 280 30.82 30.68 1.75
N LYS A 281 32.14 30.87 1.62
CA LYS A 281 33.03 31.49 2.62
C LYS A 281 32.37 32.70 3.30
N THR A 282 31.77 32.46 4.47
CA THR A 282 31.39 33.55 5.37
C THR A 282 32.62 33.93 6.17
N SER A 283 33.21 35.06 5.80
CA SER A 283 34.36 35.70 6.44
C SER A 283 34.08 35.93 7.93
N ARG A 284 34.70 35.13 8.80
CA ARG A 284 34.79 35.41 10.24
C ARG A 284 35.67 36.64 10.43
N ARG A 285 35.06 37.80 10.71
CA ARG A 285 35.71 38.90 11.41
C ARG A 285 35.52 38.70 12.90
N THR A 286 36.62 38.44 13.59
CA THR A 286 36.77 38.42 15.04
C THR A 286 36.40 39.79 15.61
N ALA A 287 35.48 39.86 16.56
CA ALA A 287 35.24 41.06 17.37
C ALA A 287 35.11 40.67 18.85
N VAL A 288 35.82 41.43 19.67
CA VAL A 288 36.20 41.17 21.06
C VAL A 288 35.05 41.49 22.02
N ILE A 289 35.01 40.72 23.11
CA ILE A 289 34.11 40.78 24.26
C ILE A 289 34.15 42.16 24.95
N MET A 290 32.99 42.74 25.25
CA MET A 290 32.76 43.57 26.44
C MET A 290 31.38 43.25 27.01
N GLY A 291 31.37 42.76 28.25
CA GLY A 291 30.16 42.36 28.96
C GLY A 291 29.36 43.54 29.49
N VAL A 292 28.06 43.29 29.71
CA VAL A 292 27.21 44.05 30.63
C VAL A 292 26.21 43.06 31.26
N GLN A 293 26.25 42.97 32.59
CA GLN A 293 25.28 42.25 33.43
C GLN A 293 23.96 43.01 33.50
N LEU A 294 22.82 42.31 33.65
CA LEU A 294 21.62 42.70 34.43
C LEU A 294 20.49 41.61 34.28
N PRO A 295 19.48 41.53 35.18
CA PRO A 295 19.42 40.49 36.21
C PRO A 295 18.27 39.48 36.02
N PHE A 296 18.42 38.37 36.75
CA PHE A 296 17.45 37.31 37.00
C PHE A 296 16.10 37.85 37.51
N PHE A 297 15.01 37.52 36.81
CA PHE A 297 13.66 37.51 37.39
C PHE A 297 13.18 36.06 37.51
N LEU A 298 13.00 35.66 38.77
CA LEU A 298 12.50 34.37 39.22
C LEU A 298 10.98 34.34 39.01
N LEU A 299 10.48 33.53 38.06
CA LEU A 299 9.05 33.24 37.97
C LEU A 299 8.78 31.91 38.66
N VAL A 300 8.17 32.00 39.85
CA VAL A 300 7.65 30.88 40.62
C VAL A 300 6.36 30.40 39.94
N LEU A 301 6.34 29.16 39.45
CA LEU A 301 5.11 28.46 39.08
C LEU A 301 4.85 27.35 40.09
N VAL A 302 3.72 27.50 40.77
CA VAL A 302 3.21 26.66 41.85
C VAL A 302 2.82 25.29 41.29
N ALA A 303 3.37 24.24 41.90
CA ALA A 303 2.97 22.86 41.68
C ALA A 303 1.57 22.62 42.27
N GLY A 304 0.59 22.38 41.40
CA GLY A 304 -0.70 21.78 41.76
C GLY A 304 -0.61 20.26 41.59
N VAL A 305 -0.61 19.53 42.70
CA VAL A 305 -0.73 18.07 42.72
C VAL A 305 -2.21 17.73 42.61
N SER A 306 -2.60 17.06 41.53
CA SER A 306 -3.88 16.38 41.41
C SER A 306 -3.60 14.89 41.24
N THR A 307 -3.82 14.13 42.31
CA THR A 307 -3.87 12.67 42.28
C THR A 307 -5.20 12.24 41.67
N SER A 308 -5.16 11.74 40.44
CA SER A 308 -6.25 10.97 39.85
C SER A 308 -5.73 9.57 39.54
N ALA A 309 -6.47 8.58 39.99
CA ALA A 309 -6.12 7.17 39.99
C ALA A 309 -5.71 6.66 38.60
N ILE A 310 -4.68 5.80 38.59
CA ILE A 310 -4.33 4.94 37.48
C ILE A 310 -5.53 4.00 37.26
N HIS A 311 -6.32 4.28 36.21
CA HIS A 311 -7.20 3.30 35.64
C HIS A 311 -6.45 2.69 34.45
N ASP A 312 -6.17 1.40 34.58
CA ASP A 312 -5.50 0.55 33.61
C ASP A 312 -6.27 0.61 32.27
N PRO A 313 -5.69 1.11 31.16
CA PRO A 313 -6.33 0.99 29.88
C PRO A 313 -6.18 -0.46 29.42
N GLU A 314 -7.28 -1.19 29.48
CA GLU A 314 -7.41 -2.45 28.78
C GLU A 314 -6.93 -2.31 27.33
N THR A 315 -6.17 -3.31 26.95
CA THR A 315 -5.43 -3.42 25.71
C THR A 315 -6.32 -3.43 24.48
N ARG A 316 -5.77 -2.86 23.41
CA ARG A 316 -5.83 -3.30 22.00
C ARG A 316 -7.01 -2.83 21.12
N ILE A 317 -6.61 -1.87 20.28
CA ILE A 317 -6.93 -1.61 18.87
C ILE A 317 -8.14 -0.69 18.58
N VAL A 318 -8.02 0.10 17.52
CA VAL A 318 -8.72 1.36 17.30
C VAL A 318 -10.21 1.13 17.03
N GLY A 319 -11.00 1.37 18.08
CA GLY A 319 -12.42 1.73 18.02
C GLY A 319 -13.46 0.61 17.94
N GLY A 320 -13.14 -0.58 17.44
CA GLY A 320 -14.08 -1.73 17.43
C GLY A 320 -14.12 -2.52 18.74
N ALA A 321 -15.13 -3.37 18.91
CA ALA A 321 -15.23 -4.33 20.01
C ALA A 321 -15.17 -5.77 19.48
N GLU A 322 -14.65 -6.71 20.27
CA GLU A 322 -14.78 -8.13 19.96
C GLU A 322 -16.26 -8.52 19.92
N ALA A 323 -16.66 -9.22 18.86
CA ALA A 323 -17.98 -9.80 18.77
C ALA A 323 -18.07 -11.00 19.73
N VAL A 324 -19.23 -11.16 20.36
CA VAL A 324 -19.50 -12.38 21.14
C VAL A 324 -20.05 -13.47 20.24
N LEU A 325 -19.88 -14.73 20.66
CA LEU A 325 -20.44 -15.85 19.93
C LEU A 325 -21.97 -15.68 19.79
N SER A 326 -22.51 -16.03 18.62
CA SER A 326 -23.92 -15.88 18.25
C SER A 326 -24.40 -14.45 18.00
N GLU A 327 -23.54 -13.43 18.08
CA GLU A 327 -23.95 -12.05 17.82
C GLU A 327 -24.23 -11.76 16.35
N PHE A 328 -23.41 -12.31 15.45
CA PHE A 328 -23.56 -12.21 14.00
C PHE A 328 -23.61 -13.60 13.37
N PRO A 329 -24.71 -14.35 13.56
CA PRO A 329 -24.80 -15.75 13.13
C PRO A 329 -24.84 -15.91 11.61
N TRP A 330 -25.12 -14.85 10.87
CA TRP A 330 -24.98 -14.83 9.42
C TRP A 330 -23.55 -14.57 8.94
N GLN A 331 -22.62 -14.18 9.82
CA GLN A 331 -21.26 -13.83 9.41
C GLN A 331 -20.56 -15.06 8.83
N VAL A 332 -19.95 -14.89 7.66
CA VAL A 332 -19.13 -15.94 7.05
C VAL A 332 -17.71 -15.47 6.77
N SER A 333 -16.78 -16.42 6.75
CA SER A 333 -15.40 -16.21 6.32
C SER A 333 -15.18 -16.93 4.99
N LEU A 334 -14.84 -16.20 3.94
CA LEU A 334 -14.33 -16.75 2.69
C LEU A 334 -12.84 -17.04 2.82
N ARG A 335 -12.44 -18.28 2.50
CA ARG A 335 -11.09 -18.78 2.68
C ARG A 335 -10.57 -19.43 1.40
N ARG A 336 -9.28 -19.22 1.12
CA ARG A 336 -8.57 -19.91 0.03
C ARG A 336 -8.31 -21.37 0.42
N LEU A 337 -7.80 -22.14 -0.55
CA LEU A 337 -7.09 -23.39 -0.28
C LEU A 337 -6.03 -23.16 0.83
N LEU A 338 -5.93 -24.10 1.78
CA LEU A 338 -5.15 -23.99 3.04
C LEU A 338 -5.76 -23.11 4.16
N GLY A 339 -6.99 -22.60 3.99
CA GLY A 339 -7.76 -22.01 5.09
C GLY A 339 -7.46 -20.55 5.41
N ARG A 340 -6.73 -19.84 4.54
CA ARG A 340 -6.45 -18.40 4.70
C ARG A 340 -7.67 -17.55 4.38
N HIS A 341 -8.13 -16.73 5.34
CA HIS A 341 -9.19 -15.75 5.16
C HIS A 341 -8.80 -14.66 4.15
N PHE A 342 -9.74 -14.26 3.29
CA PHE A 342 -9.52 -13.17 2.33
C PHE A 342 -10.69 -12.20 2.20
N CYS A 343 -11.92 -12.62 2.49
CA CYS A 343 -13.12 -11.77 2.48
C CYS A 343 -14.15 -12.28 3.49
N GLY A 344 -15.08 -11.39 3.87
CA GLY A 344 -16.31 -11.70 4.58
C GLY A 344 -17.49 -11.98 3.64
N GLY A 345 -18.64 -12.23 4.24
CA GLY A 345 -19.90 -12.46 3.56
C GLY A 345 -21.04 -12.63 4.56
N ALA A 346 -22.26 -12.75 4.04
CA ALA A 346 -23.46 -13.00 4.81
C ALA A 346 -24.17 -14.27 4.34
N LEU A 347 -24.52 -15.15 5.25
CA LEU A 347 -25.41 -16.27 4.98
C LEU A 347 -26.84 -15.74 4.75
N ILE A 348 -27.38 -15.90 3.54
CA ILE A 348 -28.71 -15.38 3.15
C ILE A 348 -29.74 -16.50 2.94
N SER A 349 -29.28 -17.75 2.85
CA SER A 349 -30.06 -18.97 3.04
C SER A 349 -29.15 -20.07 3.61
N THR A 350 -29.68 -21.27 3.89
CA THR A 350 -28.83 -22.39 4.34
C THR A 350 -27.81 -22.84 3.28
N THR A 351 -27.95 -22.42 2.03
CA THR A 351 -27.07 -22.80 0.91
C THR A 351 -26.48 -21.61 0.17
N LYS A 352 -26.85 -20.37 0.49
CA LYS A 352 -26.46 -19.19 -0.28
C LYS A 352 -25.73 -18.18 0.62
N VAL A 353 -24.62 -17.66 0.12
CA VAL A 353 -23.82 -16.60 0.75
C VAL A 353 -23.76 -15.39 -0.15
N LEU A 354 -24.08 -14.22 0.37
CA LEU A 354 -23.91 -12.92 -0.27
C LEU A 354 -22.53 -12.34 0.06
N THR A 355 -21.83 -11.82 -0.94
CA THR A 355 -20.51 -11.17 -0.79
C THR A 355 -20.28 -10.19 -1.94
N ALA A 356 -19.08 -9.61 -2.02
CA ALA A 356 -18.67 -8.71 -3.10
C ALA A 356 -18.16 -9.49 -4.32
N ALA A 357 -18.37 -8.98 -5.53
CA ALA A 357 -17.89 -9.61 -6.75
C ALA A 357 -16.35 -9.63 -6.83
N HIS A 358 -15.68 -8.56 -6.39
CA HIS A 358 -14.22 -8.49 -6.37
C HIS A 358 -13.56 -9.53 -5.45
N CYS A 359 -14.33 -10.13 -4.53
CA CYS A 359 -13.85 -11.23 -3.70
C CYS A 359 -13.75 -12.55 -4.50
N VAL A 360 -14.43 -12.69 -5.62
CA VAL A 360 -14.60 -13.99 -6.31
C VAL A 360 -14.46 -13.95 -7.83
N ASP A 361 -14.37 -12.78 -8.45
CA ASP A 361 -14.25 -12.57 -9.91
C ASP A 361 -13.11 -13.33 -10.58
N SER A 362 -11.99 -13.47 -9.87
CA SER A 362 -10.74 -14.08 -10.30
C SER A 362 -10.56 -15.50 -9.75
N ARG A 363 -11.65 -16.15 -9.30
CA ARG A 363 -11.61 -17.44 -8.60
C ARG A 363 -12.63 -18.44 -9.13
N THR A 364 -12.27 -19.72 -9.12
CA THR A 364 -13.21 -20.82 -9.38
C THR A 364 -13.82 -21.34 -8.08
N ALA A 365 -14.95 -22.04 -8.19
CA ALA A 365 -15.70 -22.53 -7.03
C ALA A 365 -14.87 -23.46 -6.11
N ASP A 366 -13.97 -24.25 -6.68
CA ASP A 366 -13.07 -25.16 -5.96
C ASP A 366 -11.92 -24.45 -5.21
N GLU A 367 -11.65 -23.18 -5.52
CA GLU A 367 -10.63 -22.37 -4.83
C GLU A 367 -11.16 -21.68 -3.56
N VAL A 368 -12.48 -21.69 -3.37
CA VAL A 368 -13.17 -20.97 -2.29
C VAL A 368 -13.82 -21.95 -1.32
N ASN A 369 -13.50 -21.79 -0.04
CA ASN A 369 -14.18 -22.44 1.06
C ASN A 369 -14.87 -21.38 1.93
N VAL A 370 -16.09 -21.67 2.38
CA VAL A 370 -16.84 -20.83 3.30
C VAL A 370 -16.80 -21.47 4.69
N VAL A 371 -16.52 -20.66 5.71
CA VAL A 371 -16.66 -21.07 7.12
C VAL A 371 -17.75 -20.26 7.80
N THR A 372 -18.74 -20.95 8.36
CA THR A 372 -19.88 -20.38 9.09
C THR A 372 -19.81 -20.75 10.58
N GLY A 373 -20.60 -20.09 11.44
CA GLY A 373 -20.81 -20.56 12.81
C GLY A 373 -19.62 -20.37 13.77
N THR A 374 -18.70 -19.46 13.46
CA THR A 374 -17.55 -19.15 14.33
C THR A 374 -17.25 -17.65 14.33
N ILE A 375 -16.72 -17.18 15.46
CA ILE A 375 -16.09 -15.85 15.57
C ILE A 375 -14.57 -15.93 15.42
N SER A 376 -13.98 -17.12 15.29
CA SER A 376 -12.52 -17.29 15.26
C SER A 376 -11.99 -17.73 13.89
N LEU A 377 -10.98 -17.03 13.37
CA LEU A 377 -10.27 -17.46 12.17
C LEU A 377 -9.46 -18.76 12.39
N ALA A 378 -9.04 -19.03 13.63
CA ALA A 378 -8.17 -20.14 13.96
C ALA A 378 -8.90 -21.46 14.27
N ARG A 379 -10.16 -21.43 14.71
CA ARG A 379 -10.88 -22.63 15.18
C ARG A 379 -12.41 -22.50 15.11
N GLY A 380 -13.08 -23.65 15.13
CA GLY A 380 -14.54 -23.75 15.17
C GLY A 380 -15.21 -23.51 13.81
N GLY A 381 -16.53 -23.58 13.81
CA GLY A 381 -17.36 -23.37 12.61
C GLY A 381 -17.54 -24.61 11.75
N GLN A 382 -18.41 -24.48 10.75
CA GLN A 382 -18.68 -25.49 9.73
C GLN A 382 -18.00 -25.09 8.42
N TYR A 383 -17.31 -26.04 7.78
CA TYR A 383 -16.64 -25.82 6.50
C TYR A 383 -17.56 -26.25 5.35
N HIS A 384 -17.67 -25.39 4.34
CA HIS A 384 -18.45 -25.63 3.14
C HIS A 384 -17.58 -25.36 1.92
N GLY A 385 -17.46 -26.35 1.04
CA GLY A 385 -17.01 -26.08 -0.33
C GLY A 385 -18.06 -25.25 -1.07
N VAL A 386 -17.68 -24.64 -2.20
CA VAL A 386 -18.57 -23.88 -3.06
C VAL A 386 -18.80 -24.65 -4.36
N THR A 387 -20.04 -24.74 -4.83
CA THR A 387 -20.41 -25.42 -6.08
C THR A 387 -20.64 -24.45 -7.23
N HIS A 388 -21.08 -23.24 -6.91
CA HIS A 388 -21.40 -22.22 -7.89
C HIS A 388 -21.08 -20.82 -7.36
N ILE A 389 -20.51 -19.99 -8.22
CA ILE A 389 -20.26 -18.57 -7.97
C ILE A 389 -20.98 -17.82 -9.07
N VAL A 390 -21.87 -16.90 -8.69
CA VAL A 390 -22.51 -15.97 -9.61
C VAL A 390 -22.30 -14.55 -9.11
N TYR A 391 -21.79 -13.68 -9.95
CA TYR A 391 -21.72 -12.25 -9.70
C TYR A 391 -22.57 -11.52 -10.74
N HIS A 392 -22.98 -10.30 -10.40
CA HIS A 392 -23.91 -9.54 -11.23
C HIS A 392 -23.38 -9.38 -12.67
N GLU A 393 -24.25 -9.53 -13.67
CA GLU A 393 -23.87 -9.68 -15.08
C GLU A 393 -23.20 -8.42 -15.65
N ASN A 394 -23.48 -7.27 -15.04
CA ASN A 394 -22.86 -5.97 -15.38
C ASN A 394 -21.54 -5.69 -14.63
N TYR A 395 -21.10 -6.58 -13.74
CA TYR A 395 -19.78 -6.46 -13.12
C TYR A 395 -18.70 -6.78 -14.16
N VAL A 396 -17.79 -5.83 -14.39
CA VAL A 396 -16.69 -5.97 -15.36
C VAL A 396 -15.38 -5.69 -14.64
N GLU A 397 -14.55 -6.72 -14.45
CA GLU A 397 -13.25 -6.60 -13.79
C GLU A 397 -12.38 -5.51 -14.44
N GLY A 398 -11.73 -4.68 -13.62
CA GLY A 398 -10.81 -3.64 -14.08
C GLY A 398 -11.45 -2.43 -14.78
N SER A 399 -12.78 -2.42 -14.92
CA SER A 399 -13.53 -1.27 -15.44
C SER A 399 -13.55 -0.12 -14.43
N GLU A 400 -13.59 1.13 -14.91
CA GLU A 400 -13.86 2.30 -14.05
C GLU A 400 -15.23 2.21 -13.34
N TYR A 401 -16.15 1.40 -13.87
CA TYR A 401 -17.47 1.12 -13.30
C TYR A 401 -17.54 -0.20 -12.52
N SER A 402 -16.43 -0.93 -12.35
CA SER A 402 -16.40 -2.24 -11.66
C SER A 402 -16.88 -2.17 -10.20
N TRP A 403 -16.75 -1.00 -9.56
CA TRP A 403 -17.26 -0.72 -8.22
C TRP A 403 -18.78 -0.53 -8.17
N ARG A 404 -19.42 -0.39 -9.33
CA ARG A 404 -20.87 -0.60 -9.48
C ARG A 404 -21.07 -2.08 -9.76
N TYR A 405 -22.16 -2.66 -9.29
CA TYR A 405 -22.43 -4.10 -9.45
C TYR A 405 -21.46 -5.02 -8.69
N ASP A 406 -20.73 -4.51 -7.69
CA ASP A 406 -19.81 -5.32 -6.86
C ASP A 406 -20.60 -6.18 -5.85
N ILE A 407 -21.25 -7.22 -6.37
CA ILE A 407 -22.11 -8.15 -5.62
C ILE A 407 -22.06 -9.56 -6.24
N ALA A 408 -21.98 -10.57 -5.37
CA ALA A 408 -21.93 -11.98 -5.75
C ALA A 408 -22.68 -12.88 -4.76
N ILE A 409 -23.20 -13.99 -5.28
CA ILE A 409 -23.81 -15.07 -4.52
C ILE A 409 -23.01 -16.36 -4.74
N LEU A 410 -22.67 -17.03 -3.64
CA LEU A 410 -22.02 -18.33 -3.65
C LEU A 410 -23.02 -19.39 -3.22
N THR A 411 -23.04 -20.53 -3.91
CA THR A 411 -23.82 -21.72 -3.53
C THR A 411 -22.92 -22.71 -2.80
N LEU A 412 -23.30 -23.06 -1.57
CA LEU A 412 -22.57 -24.00 -0.71
C LEU A 412 -22.80 -25.44 -1.18
N ALA A 413 -21.75 -26.26 -1.13
CA ALA A 413 -21.80 -27.68 -1.45
C ALA A 413 -22.57 -28.51 -0.41
N THR A 414 -22.67 -28.00 0.82
CA THR A 414 -23.42 -28.60 1.92
C THR A 414 -24.20 -27.52 2.64
N GLU A 415 -25.41 -27.82 3.08
CA GLU A 415 -26.24 -26.87 3.81
C GLU A 415 -25.62 -26.49 5.17
N ALA A 416 -25.67 -25.21 5.51
CA ALA A 416 -25.35 -24.68 6.83
C ALA A 416 -26.37 -25.18 7.86
N THR A 417 -25.88 -25.79 8.93
CA THR A 417 -26.74 -26.35 9.98
C THR A 417 -27.26 -25.25 10.89
N VAL A 418 -28.52 -24.85 10.72
CA VAL A 418 -29.12 -23.75 11.50
C VAL A 418 -28.97 -23.98 13.02
N SER A 419 -28.42 -22.99 13.71
CA SER A 419 -28.22 -22.96 15.16
C SER A 419 -28.17 -21.52 15.67
N GLU A 420 -28.01 -21.34 16.98
CA GLU A 420 -27.79 -20.00 17.56
C GLU A 420 -26.55 -19.30 17.01
N THR A 421 -25.53 -20.06 16.57
CA THR A 421 -24.27 -19.53 16.06
C THR A 421 -24.26 -19.37 14.54
N GLN A 422 -25.21 -19.98 13.82
CA GLN A 422 -25.33 -19.84 12.38
C GLN A 422 -26.79 -19.85 11.91
N TYR A 423 -27.27 -18.75 11.35
CA TYR A 423 -28.57 -18.70 10.69
C TYR A 423 -28.60 -17.58 9.64
N PRO A 424 -29.43 -17.72 8.58
CA PRO A 424 -29.48 -16.73 7.52
C PRO A 424 -30.06 -15.39 7.97
N VAL A 425 -29.46 -14.29 7.49
CA VAL A 425 -29.95 -12.92 7.72
C VAL A 425 -30.93 -12.48 6.64
N ASN A 426 -31.85 -11.58 7.01
CA ASN A 426 -32.79 -11.00 6.06
C ASN A 426 -32.10 -10.06 5.07
N ILE A 427 -32.64 -9.99 3.86
CA ILE A 427 -32.23 -9.02 2.82
C ILE A 427 -32.99 -7.70 3.03
N GLY A 428 -32.27 -6.59 3.10
CA GLY A 428 -32.86 -5.25 3.14
C GLY A 428 -33.35 -4.82 1.76
N THR A 429 -34.66 -4.80 1.55
CA THR A 429 -35.28 -4.47 0.25
C THR A 429 -35.64 -3.00 0.09
N THR A 430 -35.53 -2.20 1.16
CA THR A 430 -35.86 -0.77 1.16
C THR A 430 -34.63 0.10 1.29
N GLN A 431 -34.65 1.27 0.67
CA GLN A 431 -33.60 2.26 0.88
C GLN A 431 -33.56 2.73 2.34
N ILE A 432 -32.35 2.82 2.88
CA ILE A 432 -32.09 3.29 4.24
C ILE A 432 -31.85 4.81 4.22
N ALA A 433 -32.54 5.52 5.10
CA ALA A 433 -32.38 6.97 5.24
C ALA A 433 -31.03 7.33 5.87
N GLY A 434 -30.51 8.52 5.54
CA GLY A 434 -29.37 9.09 6.25
C GLY A 434 -29.65 9.27 7.74
N ASN A 435 -28.60 9.29 8.55
CA ASN A 435 -28.61 9.29 10.01
C ASN A 435 -29.20 8.03 10.67
N THR A 436 -29.32 6.92 9.94
CA THR A 436 -29.73 5.63 10.51
C THR A 436 -28.54 4.92 11.13
N SER A 437 -28.69 4.37 12.34
CA SER A 437 -27.66 3.55 12.98
C SER A 437 -27.54 2.20 12.27
N ALA A 438 -26.32 1.81 11.95
CA ALA A 438 -25.98 0.54 11.36
C ALA A 438 -24.85 -0.14 12.15
N ILE A 439 -24.69 -1.44 11.95
CA ILE A 439 -23.58 -2.22 12.52
C ILE A 439 -22.90 -3.02 11.41
N THR A 440 -21.59 -3.14 11.49
CA THR A 440 -20.81 -4.02 10.63
C THR A 440 -19.94 -4.94 11.48
N SER A 441 -19.57 -6.08 10.91
CA SER A 441 -18.67 -7.03 11.55
C SER A 441 -17.75 -7.71 10.53
N GLY A 442 -16.54 -8.02 10.96
CA GLY A 442 -15.58 -8.73 10.13
C GLY A 442 -14.23 -8.97 10.79
N TRP A 443 -13.35 -9.62 10.04
CA TRP A 443 -11.98 -9.91 10.45
C TRP A 443 -10.99 -9.06 9.67
N GLY A 444 -11.42 -7.92 9.15
CA GLY A 444 -10.54 -6.95 8.57
C GLY A 444 -9.56 -6.40 9.60
N ARG A 445 -8.48 -5.85 9.08
CA ARG A 445 -7.37 -5.32 9.88
C ARG A 445 -7.92 -4.31 10.89
N THR A 446 -7.64 -4.56 12.16
CA THR A 446 -8.07 -3.67 13.25
C THR A 446 -7.11 -2.51 13.44
N VAL A 447 -5.85 -2.67 13.06
CA VAL A 447 -4.88 -1.57 12.97
C VAL A 447 -4.74 -1.22 11.51
N TYR A 448 -5.01 0.04 11.16
CA TYR A 448 -4.60 0.57 9.88
C TYR A 448 -3.38 1.49 10.09
N PRO A 449 -2.20 1.07 9.61
CA PRO A 449 -1.96 -0.19 8.90
C PRO A 449 -1.61 -1.35 9.84
N GLY A 450 -1.80 -2.53 9.30
CA GLY A 450 -1.40 -3.78 9.89
C GLY A 450 -1.71 -4.87 8.86
N VAL A 451 -0.93 -5.94 8.83
CA VAL A 451 -1.25 -7.11 7.99
C VAL A 451 -1.96 -8.20 8.80
N ALA A 452 -1.94 -8.09 10.12
CA ALA A 452 -2.58 -9.02 11.01
C ALA A 452 -4.09 -8.79 11.00
N LEU A 453 -4.82 -9.83 10.60
CA LEU A 453 -6.24 -9.93 10.85
C LEU A 453 -6.45 -10.29 12.32
N PRO A 454 -7.43 -9.69 13.01
CA PRO A 454 -7.81 -10.14 14.33
C PRO A 454 -8.22 -11.61 14.28
N THR A 455 -7.78 -12.41 15.25
CA THR A 455 -8.20 -13.82 15.32
C THR A 455 -9.68 -13.95 15.70
N ILE A 456 -10.21 -12.97 16.44
CA ILE A 456 -11.61 -12.89 16.89
C ILE A 456 -12.34 -11.84 16.06
N LEU A 457 -13.57 -12.14 15.67
CA LEU A 457 -14.45 -11.27 14.90
C LEU A 457 -14.62 -9.92 15.62
N GLN A 458 -14.58 -8.84 14.87
CA GLN A 458 -14.75 -7.48 15.39
C GLN A 458 -16.07 -6.90 14.92
N LYS A 459 -16.57 -5.91 15.65
CA LYS A 459 -17.77 -5.14 15.31
C LYS A 459 -17.60 -3.67 15.68
N PHE A 460 -18.31 -2.80 14.98
CA PHE A 460 -18.47 -1.41 15.38
C PHE A 460 -19.74 -0.81 14.76
N ASN A 461 -20.22 0.27 15.36
CA ASN A 461 -21.42 0.98 14.89
C ASN A 461 -21.04 2.06 13.88
N LEU A 462 -21.94 2.28 12.93
CA LEU A 462 -21.82 3.32 11.91
C LEU A 462 -23.13 4.10 11.81
N THR A 463 -23.05 5.29 11.23
CA THR A 463 -24.22 6.10 10.85
C THR A 463 -24.30 6.16 9.33
N VAL A 464 -25.41 5.69 8.76
CA VAL A 464 -25.66 5.77 7.32
C VAL A 464 -25.72 7.24 6.88
N LEU A 465 -25.07 7.57 5.77
CA LEU A 465 -25.13 8.90 5.16
C LEU A 465 -26.08 8.89 3.96
N SER A 466 -26.61 10.07 3.61
CA SER A 466 -27.22 10.24 2.29
C SER A 466 -26.13 10.18 1.22
N ASN A 467 -26.48 9.83 -0.01
CA ASN A 467 -25.50 9.78 -1.11
C ASN A 467 -24.95 11.18 -1.43
N GLU A 468 -25.75 12.22 -1.23
CA GLU A 468 -25.32 13.62 -1.36
C GLU A 468 -24.25 13.96 -0.31
N ASP A 469 -24.53 13.71 0.97
CA ASP A 469 -23.55 13.95 2.04
C ASP A 469 -22.30 13.09 1.84
N CYS A 470 -22.46 11.84 1.40
CA CYS A 470 -21.33 10.96 1.10
C CYS A 470 -20.45 11.49 -0.03
N GLN A 471 -21.07 12.02 -1.10
CA GLN A 471 -20.34 12.54 -2.26
C GLN A 471 -19.35 13.64 -1.88
N ASP A 472 -19.66 14.46 -0.87
CA ASP A 472 -18.77 15.52 -0.37
C ASP A 472 -17.44 14.99 0.19
N TYR A 473 -17.41 13.72 0.62
CA TYR A 473 -16.22 13.05 1.14
C TYR A 473 -15.41 12.31 0.07
N HIS A 474 -15.97 12.11 -1.12
CA HIS A 474 -15.38 11.28 -2.17
C HIS A 474 -15.18 12.03 -3.49
N THR A 475 -13.99 11.84 -4.07
CA THR A 475 -13.68 12.32 -5.43
C THR A 475 -14.22 11.40 -6.51
N LEU A 476 -14.51 10.14 -6.16
CA LEU A 476 -15.20 9.20 -7.04
C LEU A 476 -16.71 9.46 -6.94
N THR A 477 -17.41 9.25 -8.06
CA THR A 477 -18.86 9.38 -8.10
C THR A 477 -19.52 8.33 -7.21
N ILE A 478 -20.36 8.78 -6.29
CA ILE A 478 -21.25 7.95 -5.47
C ILE A 478 -22.54 7.75 -6.25
N TYR A 479 -22.81 6.52 -6.65
CA TYR A 479 -23.99 6.15 -7.43
C TYR A 479 -25.15 5.75 -6.52
N ASP A 480 -26.36 5.68 -7.07
CA ASP A 480 -27.58 5.28 -6.35
C ASP A 480 -27.54 3.82 -5.84
N ASP A 481 -26.75 2.97 -6.49
CA ASP A 481 -26.39 1.61 -6.08
C ASP A 481 -25.29 1.55 -5.00
N HIS A 482 -24.82 2.69 -4.48
CA HIS A 482 -23.97 2.78 -3.30
C HIS A 482 -24.74 3.22 -2.05
N ILE A 483 -24.35 2.69 -0.90
CA ILE A 483 -24.74 3.16 0.43
C ILE A 483 -23.47 3.44 1.22
N CYS A 484 -23.41 4.59 1.89
CA CYS A 484 -22.26 4.99 2.69
C CYS A 484 -22.59 4.97 4.17
N ALA A 485 -21.61 4.64 5.00
CA ALA A 485 -21.77 4.72 6.44
C ALA A 485 -20.49 5.27 7.10
N MET A 486 -20.68 6.23 7.99
CA MET A 486 -19.62 6.92 8.70
C MET A 486 -19.46 6.35 10.10
N SER A 487 -18.23 6.17 10.54
CA SER A 487 -17.88 5.75 11.89
C SER A 487 -16.97 6.80 12.56
N GLU A 488 -16.72 6.65 13.85
CA GLU A 488 -15.84 7.58 14.57
C GLU A 488 -14.41 7.52 14.02
N TYR A 489 -13.65 8.60 14.20
CA TYR A 489 -12.23 8.57 13.86
C TYR A 489 -11.55 7.43 14.63
N GLY A 490 -10.83 6.59 13.88
CA GLY A 490 -10.22 5.37 14.37
C GLY A 490 -11.05 4.09 14.16
N GLN A 491 -12.32 4.20 13.79
CA GLN A 491 -13.18 3.08 13.39
C GLN A 491 -13.38 3.08 11.88
N GLY A 492 -13.47 1.90 11.28
CA GLY A 492 -13.76 1.78 9.86
C GLY A 492 -13.51 0.38 9.35
N VAL A 493 -14.17 0.07 8.25
CA VAL A 493 -14.02 -1.19 7.55
C VAL A 493 -12.65 -1.23 6.89
N CYS A 494 -12.01 -2.40 6.91
CA CYS A 494 -10.65 -2.54 6.40
C CYS A 494 -10.41 -3.80 5.56
N SER A 495 -9.19 -3.96 5.02
CA SER A 495 -8.86 -5.14 4.22
C SER A 495 -9.08 -6.42 5.04
N GLY A 496 -9.89 -7.33 4.51
CA GLY A 496 -10.42 -8.52 5.19
C GLY A 496 -11.91 -8.40 5.57
N ASP A 497 -12.46 -7.18 5.66
CA ASP A 497 -13.90 -6.98 5.82
C ASP A 497 -14.65 -6.97 4.49
N SER A 498 -13.94 -6.86 3.35
CA SER A 498 -14.49 -6.93 1.99
C SER A 498 -15.53 -8.05 1.84
N GLY A 499 -16.69 -7.73 1.26
CA GLY A 499 -17.82 -8.65 1.14
C GLY A 499 -18.65 -8.84 2.42
N GLY A 500 -18.21 -8.34 3.58
CA GLY A 500 -18.94 -8.37 4.84
C GLY A 500 -20.19 -7.49 4.85
N ALA A 501 -21.13 -7.80 5.75
CA ALA A 501 -22.45 -7.18 5.80
C ALA A 501 -22.49 -5.89 6.63
N LEU A 502 -23.11 -4.85 6.06
CA LEU A 502 -23.67 -3.73 6.79
C LEU A 502 -25.13 -4.04 7.14
N VAL A 503 -25.46 -4.02 8.44
CA VAL A 503 -26.76 -4.45 8.95
C VAL A 503 -27.50 -3.30 9.62
N VAL A 504 -28.79 -3.17 9.30
CA VAL A 504 -29.76 -2.27 9.96
C VAL A 504 -30.98 -3.09 10.32
N ASP A 505 -31.43 -3.00 11.58
CA ASP A 505 -32.62 -3.70 12.10
C ASP A 505 -32.67 -5.20 11.78
N GLY A 506 -31.51 -5.87 11.77
CA GLY A 506 -31.40 -7.30 11.51
C GLY A 506 -31.51 -7.71 10.03
N ALA A 507 -31.41 -6.75 9.10
CA ALA A 507 -31.33 -7.01 7.66
C ALA A 507 -30.03 -6.48 7.07
N VAL A 508 -29.45 -7.19 6.10
CA VAL A 508 -28.27 -6.73 5.35
C VAL A 508 -28.72 -5.67 4.35
N VAL A 509 -28.22 -4.46 4.52
CA VAL A 509 -28.56 -3.29 3.67
C VAL A 509 -27.40 -2.86 2.78
N GLY A 510 -26.19 -3.32 3.10
CA GLY A 510 -24.99 -3.06 2.33
C GLY A 510 -24.01 -4.24 2.35
N ILE A 511 -23.24 -4.38 1.28
CA ILE A 511 -22.09 -5.29 1.19
C ILE A 511 -20.83 -4.46 1.09
N THR A 512 -19.85 -4.74 1.95
CA THR A 512 -18.59 -4.01 1.97
C THR A 512 -17.90 -4.11 0.61
N SER A 513 -17.73 -2.98 -0.06
CA SER A 513 -17.18 -2.93 -1.42
C SER A 513 -15.82 -2.25 -1.43
N TRP A 514 -15.78 -0.93 -1.24
CA TRP A 514 -14.54 -0.17 -1.26
C TRP A 514 -14.53 0.87 -0.16
N VAL A 515 -13.33 1.11 0.35
CA VAL A 515 -13.09 2.01 1.46
C VAL A 515 -11.96 2.97 1.11
N ARG A 516 -11.93 4.12 1.77
CA ARG A 516 -10.70 4.91 1.89
C ARG A 516 -9.78 4.22 2.92
N PRO A 517 -8.55 4.71 3.18
CA PRO A 517 -7.79 4.19 4.31
C PRO A 517 -8.69 3.98 5.53
N CYS A 518 -8.59 2.82 6.16
CA CYS A 518 -9.55 2.41 7.17
C CYS A 518 -9.39 3.31 8.40
N GLY A 519 -10.47 3.68 9.08
CA GLY A 519 -10.31 4.33 10.39
C GLY A 519 -9.90 5.80 10.37
N ILE A 520 -9.86 6.50 9.22
CA ILE A 520 -9.42 7.91 9.17
C ILE A 520 -10.56 8.93 9.21
N GLY A 521 -11.77 8.53 9.59
CA GLY A 521 -12.92 9.45 9.73
C GLY A 521 -13.57 9.86 8.40
N TYR A 522 -13.47 9.01 7.38
CA TYR A 522 -14.23 9.12 6.13
C TYR A 522 -15.30 8.02 6.10
N PRO A 523 -16.43 8.22 5.40
CA PRO A 523 -17.42 7.18 5.27
C PRO A 523 -16.91 6.00 4.42
N ASP A 524 -17.25 4.80 4.86
CA ASP A 524 -17.05 3.55 4.13
C ASP A 524 -18.15 3.38 3.08
N VAL A 525 -17.82 2.80 1.93
CA VAL A 525 -18.79 2.61 0.82
C VAL A 525 -19.10 1.13 0.62
N TYR A 526 -20.41 0.86 0.54
CA TYR A 526 -20.98 -0.46 0.42
C TYR A 526 -21.84 -0.53 -0.84
N THR A 527 -21.92 -1.70 -1.46
CA THR A 527 -22.92 -2.01 -2.47
C THR A 527 -24.30 -2.02 -1.82
N ARG A 528 -25.23 -1.19 -2.29
CA ARG A 528 -26.58 -1.06 -1.74
C ARG A 528 -27.43 -2.28 -2.08
N VAL A 529 -27.75 -3.10 -1.08
CA VAL A 529 -28.47 -4.36 -1.27
C VAL A 529 -29.86 -4.17 -1.88
N SER A 530 -30.58 -3.11 -1.48
CA SER A 530 -31.92 -2.84 -2.00
C SER A 530 -31.95 -2.60 -3.52
N SER A 531 -30.84 -2.11 -4.10
CA SER A 531 -30.74 -1.89 -5.55
C SER A 531 -30.61 -3.19 -6.34
N TYR A 532 -30.29 -4.29 -5.65
CA TYR A 532 -30.10 -5.63 -6.23
C TYR A 532 -31.09 -6.66 -5.67
N ALA A 533 -32.14 -6.23 -4.96
CA ALA A 533 -33.07 -7.13 -4.28
C ALA A 533 -33.69 -8.17 -5.22
N ASP A 534 -34.18 -7.74 -6.39
CA ASP A 534 -34.76 -8.63 -7.41
C ASP A 534 -33.73 -9.63 -7.95
N TRP A 535 -32.49 -9.17 -8.18
CA TRP A 535 -31.38 -10.02 -8.63
C TRP A 535 -31.01 -11.05 -7.58
N ILE A 536 -30.96 -10.65 -6.31
CA ILE A 536 -30.70 -11.54 -5.17
C ILE A 536 -31.83 -12.58 -5.06
N GLU A 537 -33.09 -12.15 -5.13
CA GLU A 537 -34.25 -13.04 -5.02
C GLU A 537 -34.28 -14.10 -6.14
N ALA A 538 -33.94 -13.72 -7.37
CA ALA A 538 -33.82 -14.66 -8.48
C ALA A 538 -32.80 -15.77 -8.18
N HIS A 539 -31.62 -15.42 -7.67
CA HIS A 539 -30.52 -16.36 -7.45
C HIS A 539 -30.59 -17.13 -6.11
N ILE A 540 -31.41 -16.67 -5.15
CA ILE A 540 -31.75 -17.42 -3.94
C ILE A 540 -32.68 -18.59 -4.28
N ASN A 541 -33.67 -18.36 -5.16
CA ASN A 541 -34.72 -19.32 -5.49
C ASN A 541 -34.32 -20.34 -6.57
N ASP A 542 -33.20 -20.11 -7.27
CA ASP A 542 -32.58 -21.10 -8.16
C ASP A 542 -31.96 -22.23 -7.33
N ALA A 543 -32.77 -23.28 -7.15
CA ALA A 543 -32.46 -24.55 -6.48
C ALA A 543 -32.03 -25.64 -7.48
#